data_AF-A0A3B9P8A1-F1
#
_entry.id   AF-A0A3B9P8A1-F1
#
_cell.length_a   1.000
_cell.length_b   1.000
_cell.length_c   1.000
_cell.angle_alpha   90.00
_cell.angle_beta   90.00
_cell.angle_gamma   90.00
#
_symmetry.space_group_name_H-M   'P 1'
#
loop_
_entity.id
_entity.type
_entity.pdbx_description
1 polymer ?
#
loop_
_entity_poly.entity_id
_entity_poly.type
_entity_poly.pdbx_seq_one_letter_code
_entity_poly.pdbx_strand_id
1 'polypeptide(L)'
;MEKSIESTKLLNNGVEIPFLGLGTWQSRGKKCAHAVEFALTHGYSMIDTAQGYNNEGQVGKGWKASGRSRADIFITTKISSSNQGYQKGKRSLEES
;
A
#
# COMPACT_ATOMS: atom_id res chain seq x y z
N MET A 1 6.59 26.16 -0.83
CA MET A 1 7.63 25.27 -0.28
C MET A 1 7.76 24.09 -1.20
N GLU A 2 9.00 23.76 -1.57
CA GLU A 2 9.34 22.60 -2.37
C GLU A 2 9.09 21.31 -1.56
N LYS A 3 8.55 20.27 -2.18
CA LYS A 3 8.26 18.98 -1.53
C LYS A 3 9.26 17.94 -2.01
N SER A 4 9.66 17.05 -1.11
CA SER A 4 10.47 15.87 -1.40
C SER A 4 9.65 14.58 -1.32
N ILE A 5 10.23 13.46 -1.71
CA ILE A 5 9.61 12.12 -1.57
C ILE A 5 9.31 11.75 -0.11
N GLU A 6 10.05 12.35 0.84
CA GLU A 6 9.87 12.15 2.28
C GLU A 6 8.78 13.05 2.87
N SER A 7 8.27 14.02 2.11
CA SER A 7 7.26 14.95 2.60
C SER A 7 5.96 14.22 2.95
N THR A 8 5.40 14.52 4.11
CA THR A 8 4.14 13.96 4.61
C THR A 8 3.07 15.03 4.81
N LYS A 9 1.82 14.61 4.88
CA LYS A 9 0.66 15.42 5.24
C LYS A 9 0.08 14.89 6.55
N LEU A 10 -0.10 15.78 7.53
CA LEU A 10 -0.85 15.45 8.73
C LEU A 10 -2.35 15.33 8.40
N LEU A 11 -2.92 14.16 8.68
CA LEU A 11 -4.35 13.89 8.61
C LEU A 11 -5.06 14.46 9.85
N ASN A 12 -6.39 14.59 9.79
CA ASN A 12 -7.19 15.16 10.88
C ASN A 12 -7.17 14.33 12.19
N ASN A 13 -6.69 13.10 12.14
CA ASN A 13 -6.52 12.21 13.28
C ASN A 13 -5.07 12.16 13.80
N GLY A 14 -4.19 13.04 13.30
CA GLY A 14 -2.78 13.12 13.71
C GLY A 14 -1.84 12.13 13.03
N VAL A 15 -2.33 11.26 12.14
CA VAL A 15 -1.47 10.35 11.37
C VAL A 15 -0.81 11.12 10.21
N GLU A 16 0.48 10.90 9.99
CA GLU A 16 1.20 11.43 8.85
C GLU A 16 1.12 10.46 7.66
N ILE A 17 0.64 10.95 6.51
CA ILE A 17 0.60 10.18 5.25
C ILE A 17 1.61 10.75 4.24
N PRO A 18 2.40 9.93 3.54
CA PRO A 18 3.30 10.42 2.50
C PRO A 18 2.55 11.12 1.36
N PHE A 19 3.12 12.21 0.83
CA PHE A 19 2.54 12.91 -0.33
C PHE A 19 2.58 12.09 -1.62
N LEU A 20 3.58 11.22 -1.75
CA LEU A 20 3.82 10.41 -2.94
C LEU A 20 3.80 8.92 -2.56
N GLY A 21 3.13 8.11 -3.38
CA GLY A 21 3.05 6.66 -3.21
C GLY A 21 2.96 5.93 -4.54
N LEU A 22 3.24 4.63 -4.52
CA LEU A 22 3.08 3.76 -5.69
C LEU A 22 1.69 3.13 -5.70
N GLY A 23 0.90 3.42 -6.74
CA GLY A 23 -0.34 2.71 -7.03
C GLY A 23 -0.09 1.39 -7.76
N THR A 24 -0.78 0.33 -7.35
CA THR A 24 -0.58 -1.03 -7.89
C THR A 24 -1.73 -1.53 -8.77
N TRP A 25 -2.68 -0.67 -9.13
CA TRP A 25 -3.78 -1.03 -10.02
C TRP A 25 -3.24 -1.62 -11.35
N GLN A 26 -3.87 -2.70 -11.81
CA GLN A 26 -3.48 -3.48 -13.00
C GLN A 26 -2.08 -4.13 -12.98
N SER A 27 -1.26 -3.92 -11.94
CA SER A 27 0.01 -4.62 -11.78
C SER A 27 -0.23 -6.10 -11.45
N ARG A 28 0.55 -7.01 -12.06
CA ARG A 28 0.37 -8.47 -11.94
C ARG A 28 1.67 -9.21 -11.74
N GLY A 29 1.57 -10.40 -11.12
CA GLY A 29 2.66 -11.38 -11.03
C GLY A 29 3.96 -10.82 -10.47
N LYS A 30 5.09 -11.28 -11.02
CA LYS A 30 6.44 -10.86 -10.58
C LYS A 30 6.69 -9.37 -10.78
N LYS A 31 6.11 -8.75 -11.82
CA LYS A 31 6.26 -7.31 -12.08
C LYS A 31 5.67 -6.46 -10.95
N CYS A 32 4.54 -6.88 -10.37
CA CYS A 32 3.95 -6.19 -9.23
C CYS A 32 4.87 -6.21 -8.00
N ALA A 33 5.40 -7.39 -7.65
CA ALA A 33 6.31 -7.51 -6.51
C ALA A 33 7.59 -6.70 -6.72
N HIS A 34 8.17 -6.77 -7.93
CA HIS A 34 9.37 -6.01 -8.27
C HIS A 34 9.14 -4.49 -8.27
N ALA A 35 8.00 -4.00 -8.77
CA ALA A 35 7.69 -2.58 -8.73
C ALA A 35 7.57 -2.05 -7.29
N VAL A 36 6.95 -2.84 -6.40
CA VAL A 36 6.83 -2.50 -4.98
C VAL A 36 8.19 -2.52 -4.29
N GLU A 37 8.99 -3.57 -4.51
CA GLU A 37 10.37 -3.65 -4.02
C GLU A 37 11.17 -2.42 -4.46
N PHE A 38 11.20 -2.15 -5.77
CA PHE A 38 11.93 -1.04 -6.37
C PHE A 38 11.51 0.31 -5.78
N ALA A 39 10.21 0.58 -5.68
CA ALA A 39 9.75 1.84 -5.11
C ALA A 39 10.24 2.02 -3.67
N LEU A 40 10.10 0.98 -2.84
CA LEU A 40 10.49 1.00 -1.44
C LEU A 40 12.01 1.13 -1.23
N THR A 41 12.84 0.54 -2.10
CA THR A 41 14.30 0.71 -2.05
C THR A 41 14.77 2.07 -2.56
N HIS A 42 13.93 2.79 -3.32
CA HIS A 42 14.24 4.11 -3.90
C HIS A 42 13.49 5.26 -3.22
N GLY A 43 13.14 5.08 -1.94
CA GLY A 43 12.66 6.16 -1.07
C GLY A 43 11.15 6.32 -0.98
N TYR A 44 10.35 5.57 -1.74
CA TYR A 44 8.91 5.56 -1.50
C TYR A 44 8.63 4.94 -0.13
N SER A 45 7.72 5.57 0.61
CA SER A 45 7.22 5.08 1.89
C SER A 45 5.73 4.78 1.86
N MET A 46 5.03 4.94 0.72
CA MET A 46 3.61 4.61 0.58
C MET A 46 3.33 3.68 -0.59
N ILE A 47 2.56 2.62 -0.34
CA ILE A 47 2.05 1.68 -1.36
C ILE A 47 0.51 1.63 -1.29
N ASP A 48 -0.14 1.78 -2.43
CA ASP A 48 -1.59 1.69 -2.58
C ASP A 48 -1.99 0.44 -3.39
N THR A 49 -2.87 -0.36 -2.82
CA THR A 49 -3.47 -1.56 -3.41
C THR A 49 -4.98 -1.63 -3.13
N ALA A 50 -5.62 -2.73 -3.49
CA ALA A 50 -7.01 -3.03 -3.19
C ALA A 50 -7.26 -4.53 -3.39
N GLN A 51 -8.23 -5.09 -2.67
CA GLN A 51 -8.69 -6.46 -2.90
C GLN A 51 -9.11 -6.68 -4.35
N GLY A 52 -9.84 -5.71 -4.93
CA GLY A 52 -10.26 -5.77 -6.34
C GLY A 52 -9.11 -5.78 -7.35
N TYR A 53 -7.87 -5.51 -6.93
CA TYR A 53 -6.70 -5.59 -7.80
C TYR A 53 -6.12 -7.01 -7.84
N ASN A 54 -6.51 -7.89 -6.91
CA ASN A 54 -6.04 -9.27 -6.77
C ASN A 54 -4.51 -9.35 -6.75
N ASN A 55 -3.85 -8.42 -6.04
CA ASN A 55 -2.39 -8.37 -5.98
C ASN A 55 -1.77 -8.04 -4.61
N GLU A 56 -2.55 -8.04 -3.52
CA GLU A 56 -2.08 -7.78 -2.15
C GLU A 56 -0.94 -8.73 -1.74
N GLY A 57 -1.04 -10.01 -2.10
CA GLY A 57 0.04 -10.98 -1.86
C GLY A 57 1.34 -10.64 -2.58
N GLN A 58 1.30 -10.03 -3.76
CA GLN A 58 2.48 -9.56 -4.48
C GLN A 58 3.05 -8.28 -3.85
N VAL A 59 2.19 -7.38 -3.34
CA VAL A 59 2.62 -6.22 -2.55
C VAL A 59 3.38 -6.67 -1.30
N GLY A 60 2.84 -7.64 -0.55
CA GLY A 60 3.52 -8.19 0.62
C GLY A 60 4.86 -8.84 0.28
N LYS A 61 4.99 -9.51 -0.88
CA LYS A 61 6.27 -10.06 -1.36
C LYS A 61 7.28 -8.95 -1.69
N GLY A 62 6.85 -7.90 -2.39
CA GLY A 62 7.72 -6.76 -2.72
C GLY A 62 8.20 -6.00 -1.49
N TRP A 63 7.32 -5.82 -0.49
CA TRP A 63 7.70 -5.24 0.80
C TRP A 63 8.73 -6.10 1.53
N LYS A 64 8.52 -7.42 1.64
CA LYS A 64 9.51 -8.30 2.27
C LYS A 64 10.86 -8.27 1.56
N ALA A 65 10.86 -8.21 0.22
CA ALA A 65 12.08 -8.15 -0.58
C ALA A 65 12.84 -6.81 -0.41
N SER A 66 12.14 -5.69 -0.20
CA SER A 66 12.81 -4.39 -0.02
C SER A 66 13.58 -4.26 1.30
N GLY A 67 13.35 -5.15 2.27
CA GLY A 67 14.00 -5.11 3.59
C GLY A 67 13.58 -3.95 4.48
N ARG A 68 12.59 -3.13 4.06
CA ARG A 68 12.09 -1.99 4.85
C ARG A 68 11.31 -2.46 6.07
N SER A 69 11.50 -1.81 7.21
CA SER A 69 10.70 -2.07 8.40
C SER A 69 9.23 -1.78 8.13
N ARG A 70 8.32 -2.54 8.75
CA ARG A 70 6.87 -2.29 8.63
C ARG A 70 6.50 -0.90 9.12
N ALA A 71 7.18 -0.41 10.15
CA ALA A 71 6.91 0.91 10.74
C ALA A 71 7.24 2.07 9.80
N ASP A 72 8.14 1.86 8.82
CA ASP A 72 8.64 2.92 7.94
C ASP A 72 7.81 3.05 6.65
N ILE A 73 6.68 2.35 6.55
CA ILE A 73 5.82 2.35 5.37
C ILE A 73 4.34 2.51 5.70
N PHE A 74 3.64 3.20 4.81
CA PHE A 74 2.21 3.38 4.79
C PHE A 74 1.61 2.47 3.70
N ILE A 75 0.74 1.53 4.08
CA ILE A 75 0.05 0.65 3.13
C ILE A 75 -1.43 0.96 3.16
N THR A 76 -2.02 1.19 1.99
CA THR A 76 -3.45 1.37 1.81
C THR A 76 -4.02 0.20 1.01
N THR A 77 -5.08 -0.43 1.51
CA THR A 77 -5.93 -1.34 0.72
C THR A 77 -7.39 -0.88 0.78
N LYS A 78 -8.26 -1.53 0.00
CA LYS A 78 -9.66 -1.15 -0.18
C LYS A 78 -10.52 -2.42 -0.19
N ILE A 79 -11.57 -2.42 0.63
CA ILE A 79 -12.57 -3.49 0.64
C ILE A 79 -13.31 -3.49 -0.71
N SER A 80 -13.39 -4.64 -1.36
CA SER A 80 -14.15 -4.81 -2.60
C SER A 80 -15.62 -4.46 -2.40
N SER A 81 -16.25 -3.84 -3.41
CA SER A 81 -17.68 -3.51 -3.37
C SER A 81 -18.59 -4.73 -3.12
N SER A 82 -18.17 -5.93 -3.54
CA SER A 82 -18.88 -7.19 -3.27
C SER A 82 -18.93 -7.57 -1.78
N ASN A 83 -18.03 -7.00 -0.97
CA ASN A 83 -17.83 -7.33 0.43
C ASN A 83 -18.35 -6.23 1.38
N GLN A 84 -19.13 -5.27 0.87
CA GLN A 84 -19.76 -4.25 1.70
C GLN A 84 -20.76 -4.85 2.72
N GLY A 85 -20.99 -4.10 3.79
CA GLY A 85 -21.81 -4.51 4.95
C GLY A 85 -20.94 -4.92 6.14
N TYR A 86 -21.45 -4.73 7.36
CA TYR A 86 -20.64 -4.82 8.58
C TYR A 86 -19.87 -6.14 8.73
N GLN A 87 -20.56 -7.27 8.66
CA GLN A 87 -19.94 -8.59 8.87
C GLN A 87 -19.02 -9.00 7.71
N LYS A 88 -19.43 -8.71 6.48
CA LYS A 88 -18.60 -9.00 5.29
C LYS A 88 -17.34 -8.14 5.29
N GLY A 89 -17.47 -6.85 5.59
CA GLY A 89 -16.35 -5.91 5.66
C GLY A 89 -15.35 -6.28 6.74
N LYS A 90 -15.81 -6.72 7.93
CA LYS A 90 -14.90 -7.25 8.97
C LYS A 90 -14.10 -8.45 8.50
N ARG A 91 -14.73 -9.46 7.90
CA ARG A 91 -14.01 -10.61 7.34
C ARG A 91 -13.04 -10.19 6.24
N SER A 92 -13.48 -9.29 5.38
CA SER A 92 -12.65 -8.76 4.30
C SER A 92 -11.41 -8.04 4.84
N LEU A 93 -11.52 -7.35 5.97
CA LEU A 93 -10.37 -6.71 6.60
C LEU A 93 -9.32 -7.72 7.07
N GLU A 94 -9.75 -8.87 7.58
CA GLU A 94 -8.86 -9.94 8.06
C GLU A 94 -8.22 -10.75 6.90
N GLU A 95 -8.89 -10.81 5.75
CA GLU A 95 -8.40 -11.51 4.56
C GLU A 95 -7.27 -10.76 3.83
N SER A 96 -7.26 -9.43 3.91
CA SER A 96 -6.25 -8.53 3.32
C SER A 96 -4.95 -8.51 4.12
#